data_AF-A0AAD5H230-F1
#
_entry.id   AF-A0AAD5H230-F1
#
_cell.length_a   1.000
_cell.length_b   1.000
_cell.length_c   1.000
_cell.angle_alpha   90.00
_cell.angle_beta   90.00
_cell.angle_gamma   90.00
#
_symmetry.space_group_name_H-M   'P 1'
#
loop_
_entity.id
_entity.type
_entity.pdbx_description
1 polymer ?
#
loop_
_entity_poly.entity_id
_entity_poly.type
_entity_poly.pdbx_seq_one_letter_code
_entity_poly.pdbx_strand_id
1 'polypeptide(L)'
;MRQLSSLTRLQRLSLVNAEVESEELGFLASMPSVTYLRMESCDAPPQGLGGMTWLRHLELANTPDCHYRAVEWDMLAVWAAQLEAELAPLTHLTFLELSDLDYYCPRWPDAVAGLAELHTLVSQTLDKALLPPGPYLDSLRRVVLPMEGAAANVRVLTRAAQLATLELTTWCWPADQLALEAAQPFLVVLWWAGRYPSLRQLRLPLRGEPMLSYLLDAVEAAQRANPALQIITD
;
A
#
# COMPACT_ATOMS: atom_id res chain seq x y z
N MET A 1 -23.58 13.69 -4.89
CA MET A 1 -22.74 14.01 -3.68
C MET A 1 -23.16 15.23 -2.82
N ARG A 2 -23.77 16.29 -3.39
CA ARG A 2 -24.00 17.58 -2.67
C ARG A 2 -24.80 17.51 -1.36
N GLN A 3 -25.71 16.56 -1.20
CA GLN A 3 -26.52 16.44 0.03
C GLN A 3 -25.67 16.05 1.25
N LEU A 4 -24.55 15.35 1.02
CA LEU A 4 -23.64 14.92 2.08
C LEU A 4 -22.90 16.08 2.75
N SER A 5 -22.73 17.22 2.07
CA SER A 5 -22.04 18.38 2.65
C SER A 5 -22.79 18.99 3.84
N SER A 6 -24.09 18.71 3.96
CA SER A 6 -24.89 19.10 5.14
C SER A 6 -24.56 18.28 6.39
N LEU A 7 -23.90 17.12 6.24
CA LEU A 7 -23.51 16.23 7.33
C LEU A 7 -22.21 16.71 7.97
N THR A 8 -22.26 17.87 8.63
CA THR A 8 -21.09 18.56 9.20
C THR A 8 -20.31 17.76 10.25
N ARG A 9 -20.89 16.67 10.78
CA ARG A 9 -20.26 15.75 11.76
C ARG A 9 -19.80 14.42 11.15
N LEU A 10 -19.94 14.22 9.83
CA LEU A 10 -19.52 12.98 9.18
C LEU A 10 -18.00 12.85 9.22
N GLN A 11 -17.50 11.82 9.90
CA GLN A 11 -16.06 11.58 10.03
C GLN A 11 -15.52 10.49 9.10
N ARG A 12 -16.39 9.57 8.70
CA ARG A 12 -16.04 8.41 7.88
C ARG A 12 -16.98 8.35 6.70
N LEU A 13 -16.42 8.31 5.51
CA LEU A 13 -17.15 8.12 4.27
C LEU A 13 -16.58 6.91 3.53
N SER A 14 -17.47 6.03 3.09
CA SER A 14 -17.13 4.86 2.29
C SER A 14 -18.00 4.88 1.04
N LEU A 15 -17.34 4.87 -0.11
CA LEU A 15 -17.93 4.81 -1.44
C LEU A 15 -17.48 3.48 -2.04
N VAL A 16 -18.40 2.51 -2.13
CA VAL A 16 -18.11 1.18 -2.66
C VAL A 16 -19.09 0.91 -3.79
N ASN A 17 -18.59 0.59 -4.99
CA ASN A 17 -19.39 0.45 -6.20
C ASN A 17 -20.30 1.68 -6.44
N ALA A 18 -19.79 2.86 -6.09
CA ALA A 18 -20.54 4.10 -6.25
C ALA A 18 -20.31 4.66 -7.65
N GLU A 19 -21.40 4.85 -8.39
CA GLU A 19 -21.39 5.60 -9.64
C GLU A 19 -21.33 7.10 -9.29
N VAL A 20 -20.12 7.63 -9.21
CA VAL A 20 -19.82 9.03 -8.92
C VAL A 20 -19.03 9.61 -10.07
N GLU A 21 -19.42 10.79 -10.54
CA GLU A 21 -18.65 11.52 -11.55
C GLU A 21 -17.47 12.24 -10.89
N SER A 22 -16.36 12.43 -11.63
CA SER A 22 -15.14 13.06 -11.10
C SER A 22 -15.40 14.45 -10.50
N GLU A 23 -16.29 15.24 -11.13
CA GLU A 23 -16.66 16.57 -10.65
C GLU A 23 -17.40 16.52 -9.30
N GLU A 24 -18.15 15.45 -9.05
CA GLU A 24 -18.88 15.28 -7.80
C GLU A 24 -17.98 14.94 -6.61
N LEU A 25 -16.83 14.32 -6.87
CA LEU A 25 -15.82 14.02 -5.85
C LEU A 25 -15.13 15.28 -5.33
N GLY A 26 -15.06 16.35 -6.14
CA GLY A 26 -14.58 17.66 -5.71
C GLY A 26 -15.35 18.24 -4.52
N PHE A 27 -16.61 17.85 -4.30
CA PHE A 27 -17.37 18.28 -3.13
C PHE A 27 -16.84 17.70 -1.81
N LEU A 28 -16.05 16.62 -1.83
CA LEU A 28 -15.44 16.07 -0.62
C LEU A 28 -14.48 17.04 0.06
N ALA A 29 -13.83 17.91 -0.72
CA ALA A 29 -13.01 19.00 -0.20
C ALA A 29 -13.83 20.09 0.54
N SER A 30 -15.17 20.03 0.52
CA SER A 30 -16.02 20.89 1.37
C SER A 30 -16.38 20.26 2.72
N MET A 31 -15.89 19.05 3.02
CA MET A 31 -16.28 18.25 4.18
C MET A 31 -15.09 18.09 5.18
N PRO A 32 -14.74 19.15 5.93
CA PRO A 32 -13.55 19.16 6.80
C PRO A 32 -13.60 18.18 7.99
N SER A 33 -14.78 17.63 8.28
CA SER A 33 -14.95 16.64 9.34
C SER A 33 -14.58 15.22 8.90
N VAL A 34 -14.56 14.94 7.59
CA VAL A 34 -14.23 13.61 7.05
C VAL A 34 -12.72 13.37 7.15
N THR A 35 -12.31 12.50 8.08
CA THR A 35 -10.91 12.13 8.30
C THR A 35 -10.57 10.74 7.76
N TYR A 36 -11.59 9.95 7.42
CA TYR A 36 -11.50 8.62 6.83
C TYR A 36 -12.28 8.60 5.52
N LEU A 37 -11.62 8.22 4.43
CA LEU A 37 -12.22 8.02 3.13
C LEU A 37 -11.81 6.66 2.58
N ARG A 38 -12.80 5.86 2.20
CA ARG A 38 -12.62 4.64 1.41
C ARG A 38 -13.33 4.81 0.08
N MET A 39 -12.61 4.54 -1.01
CA MET A 39 -13.18 4.44 -2.35
C MET A 39 -12.79 3.10 -2.96
N GLU A 40 -13.78 2.34 -3.38
CA GLU A 40 -13.60 1.00 -3.92
C GLU A 40 -14.51 0.78 -5.12
N SER A 41 -13.93 0.36 -6.25
CA SER A 41 -14.66 0.12 -7.49
C SER A 41 -15.57 1.29 -7.88
N CYS A 42 -15.05 2.52 -7.77
CA CYS A 42 -15.75 3.71 -8.25
C CYS A 42 -15.37 3.97 -9.72
N ASP A 43 -16.31 4.46 -10.52
CA ASP A 43 -16.08 4.66 -11.97
C ASP A 43 -15.16 5.85 -12.31
N ALA A 44 -15.00 6.80 -11.38
CA ALA A 44 -14.23 8.02 -11.59
C ALA A 44 -12.90 8.01 -10.82
N PRO A 45 -11.85 8.63 -11.38
CA PRO A 45 -10.65 8.92 -10.61
C PRO A 45 -10.97 9.85 -9.42
N PRO A 46 -10.20 9.77 -8.33
CA PRO A 46 -10.47 10.50 -7.08
C PRO A 46 -10.10 11.99 -7.19
N GLN A 47 -10.78 12.72 -8.07
CA GLN A 47 -10.54 14.14 -8.30
C GLN A 47 -10.96 14.99 -7.09
N GLY A 48 -10.15 16.00 -6.76
CA GLY A 48 -10.40 16.90 -5.64
C GLY A 48 -9.99 16.36 -4.27
N LEU A 49 -9.47 15.13 -4.23
CA LEU A 49 -8.88 14.53 -3.03
C LEU A 49 -7.77 15.43 -2.45
N GLY A 50 -6.96 16.08 -3.30
CA GLY A 50 -5.89 16.97 -2.89
C GLY A 50 -6.35 18.22 -2.13
N GLY A 51 -7.64 18.56 -2.20
CA GLY A 51 -8.24 19.59 -1.35
C GLY A 51 -8.47 19.14 0.09
N MET A 52 -8.43 17.84 0.38
CA MET A 52 -8.71 17.24 1.69
C MET A 52 -7.45 17.10 2.55
N THR A 53 -6.70 18.18 2.76
CA THR A 53 -5.42 18.16 3.50
C THR A 53 -5.55 17.77 4.98
N TRP A 54 -6.77 17.72 5.52
CA TRP A 54 -7.08 17.20 6.86
C TRP A 54 -7.26 15.68 6.89
N LEU A 55 -7.35 15.00 5.75
CA LEU A 55 -7.57 13.56 5.69
C LEU A 55 -6.45 12.82 6.43
N ARG A 56 -6.82 11.78 7.19
CA ARG A 56 -5.88 10.99 8.01
C ARG A 56 -5.78 9.55 7.54
N HIS A 57 -6.83 9.04 6.92
CA HIS A 57 -6.93 7.67 6.46
C HIS A 57 -7.55 7.64 5.07
N LEU A 58 -6.82 7.05 4.12
CA LEU A 58 -7.26 6.87 2.75
C LEU A 58 -7.10 5.41 2.33
N GLU A 59 -8.19 4.81 1.85
CA GLU A 59 -8.21 3.52 1.16
C GLU A 59 -8.69 3.75 -0.27
N LEU A 60 -7.87 3.40 -1.26
CA LEU A 60 -8.23 3.36 -2.67
C LEU A 60 -8.07 1.94 -3.20
N ALA A 61 -9.15 1.39 -3.73
CA ALA A 61 -9.18 0.08 -4.36
C ALA A 61 -9.86 0.15 -5.72
N ASN A 62 -9.21 -0.35 -6.80
CA ASN A 62 -9.78 -0.41 -8.15
C ASN A 62 -10.58 0.86 -8.54
N THR A 63 -9.99 2.06 -8.36
CA THR A 63 -10.70 3.35 -8.52
C THR A 63 -9.85 4.33 -9.34
N PRO A 64 -10.11 4.49 -10.65
CA PRO A 64 -11.34 4.07 -11.33
C PRO A 64 -11.41 2.56 -11.61
N ASP A 65 -12.63 2.02 -11.63
CA ASP A 65 -12.88 0.62 -11.99
C ASP A 65 -12.57 0.39 -13.48
N CYS A 66 -11.46 -0.30 -13.73
CA CYS A 66 -10.99 -0.59 -15.08
C CYS A 66 -11.42 -1.98 -15.60
N HIS A 67 -12.01 -2.83 -14.76
CA HIS A 67 -12.27 -4.23 -15.10
C HIS A 67 -13.39 -4.42 -16.13
N TYR A 68 -14.34 -3.47 -16.19
CA TYR A 68 -15.54 -3.58 -17.03
C TYR A 68 -15.54 -2.69 -18.27
N ARG A 69 -14.52 -1.84 -18.45
CA ARG A 69 -14.48 -0.88 -19.54
C ARG A 69 -13.25 -1.16 -20.41
N ALA A 70 -13.43 -1.10 -21.73
CA ALA A 70 -12.31 -1.04 -22.66
C ALA A 70 -11.64 0.32 -22.50
N VAL A 71 -10.84 0.49 -21.44
CA VAL A 71 -10.10 1.72 -21.20
C VAL A 71 -8.90 1.73 -22.14
N GLU A 72 -8.77 2.79 -22.93
CA GLU A 72 -7.59 3.00 -23.75
C GLU A 72 -6.36 3.20 -22.86
N TRP A 73 -5.25 2.54 -23.20
CA TRP A 73 -4.00 2.59 -22.40
C TRP A 73 -3.51 4.02 -22.14
N ASP A 74 -3.75 4.96 -23.06
CA ASP A 74 -3.37 6.36 -22.91
C ASP A 74 -4.10 7.05 -21.74
N MET A 75 -5.35 6.64 -21.44
CA MET A 75 -6.11 7.17 -20.31
C MET A 75 -5.54 6.73 -18.96
N LEU A 76 -4.91 5.56 -18.89
CA LEU A 76 -4.30 5.05 -17.66
C LEU A 76 -3.16 5.95 -17.20
N ALA A 77 -2.33 6.42 -18.14
CA ALA A 77 -1.24 7.33 -17.83
C ALA A 77 -1.73 8.70 -17.31
N VAL A 78 -2.88 9.17 -17.80
CA VAL A 78 -3.54 10.40 -17.33
C VAL A 78 -4.07 10.20 -15.91
N TRP A 79 -4.79 9.11 -15.64
CA TRP A 79 -5.31 8.81 -14.31
C TRP A 79 -4.20 8.61 -13.29
N ALA A 80 -3.09 7.99 -13.68
CA ALA A 80 -1.91 7.87 -12.86
C ALA A 80 -1.35 9.25 -12.44
N ALA A 81 -1.07 10.12 -13.42
CA ALA A 81 -0.54 11.46 -13.14
C ALA A 81 -1.52 12.29 -12.30
N GLN A 82 -2.82 12.14 -12.53
CA GLN A 82 -3.85 12.82 -11.75
C GLN A 82 -3.84 12.33 -10.29
N LEU A 83 -3.86 11.03 -10.05
CA LEU A 83 -3.84 10.48 -8.68
C LEU A 83 -2.57 10.91 -7.92
N GLU A 84 -1.42 10.96 -8.59
CA GLU A 84 -0.18 11.46 -8.01
C GLU A 84 -0.31 12.92 -7.56
N ALA A 85 -0.87 13.79 -8.42
CA ALA A 85 -1.11 15.19 -8.09
C ALA A 85 -2.12 15.37 -6.95
N GLU A 86 -3.12 14.50 -6.86
CA GLU A 86 -4.15 14.53 -5.82
C GLU A 86 -3.64 14.00 -4.46
N LEU A 87 -2.67 13.08 -4.45
CA LEU A 87 -2.03 12.57 -3.23
C LEU A 87 -0.94 13.50 -2.69
N ALA A 88 -0.23 14.21 -3.58
CA ALA A 88 0.89 15.09 -3.21
C ALA A 88 0.61 16.07 -2.05
N PRO A 89 -0.55 16.75 -1.96
CA PRO A 89 -0.83 17.69 -0.86
C PRO A 89 -1.27 17.02 0.46
N LEU A 90 -1.49 15.70 0.49
CA LEU A 90 -2.05 14.97 1.64
C LEU A 90 -1.01 14.59 2.69
N THR A 91 -0.11 15.53 3.01
CA THR A 91 1.08 15.30 3.85
C THR A 91 0.79 14.82 5.28
N HIS A 92 -0.46 14.97 5.74
CA HIS A 92 -0.92 14.52 7.06
C HIS A 92 -1.59 13.13 7.05
N LEU A 93 -1.59 12.40 5.93
CA LEU A 93 -2.07 11.02 5.92
C LEU A 93 -1.23 10.16 6.87
N THR A 94 -1.94 9.43 7.73
CA THR A 94 -1.34 8.48 8.68
C THR A 94 -1.50 7.04 8.22
N PHE A 95 -2.47 6.79 7.35
CA PHE A 95 -2.77 5.51 6.74
C PHE A 95 -3.07 5.71 5.26
N LEU A 96 -2.39 4.95 4.41
CA LEU A 96 -2.63 4.88 2.98
C LEU A 96 -2.70 3.42 2.53
N GLU A 97 -3.77 3.06 1.87
CA GLU A 97 -3.91 1.80 1.16
C GLU A 97 -4.20 2.03 -0.32
N LEU A 98 -3.40 1.37 -1.17
CA LEU A 98 -3.52 1.37 -2.63
C LEU A 98 -3.57 -0.08 -3.13
N SER A 99 -4.77 -0.54 -3.45
CA SER A 99 -5.05 -1.93 -3.85
C SER A 99 -5.69 -1.96 -5.25
N ASP A 100 -5.37 -2.95 -6.07
CA ASP A 100 -5.96 -3.16 -7.41
C ASP A 100 -5.94 -1.90 -8.30
N LEU A 101 -4.91 -1.08 -8.17
CA LEU A 101 -4.67 0.10 -9.01
C LEU A 101 -3.69 -0.26 -10.13
N ASP A 102 -4.00 -1.28 -10.93
CA ASP A 102 -3.08 -1.82 -11.95
C ASP A 102 -2.65 -0.78 -12.99
N TYR A 103 -3.53 0.19 -13.27
CA TYR A 103 -3.24 1.33 -14.14
C TYR A 103 -2.21 2.31 -13.57
N TYR A 104 -1.94 2.23 -12.27
CA TYR A 104 -1.11 3.18 -11.53
C TYR A 104 0.31 2.66 -11.26
N CYS A 105 0.55 1.37 -11.46
CA CYS A 105 1.88 0.78 -11.44
C CYS A 105 2.60 1.08 -12.78
N PRO A 106 3.83 1.64 -12.81
CA PRO A 106 4.81 1.77 -11.72
C PRO A 106 4.91 3.19 -11.10
N ARG A 107 3.95 4.08 -11.30
CA ARG A 107 4.08 5.52 -10.98
C ARG A 107 3.70 5.91 -9.55
N TRP A 108 2.84 5.13 -8.90
CA TRP A 108 2.38 5.46 -7.56
C TRP A 108 3.44 5.62 -6.47
N PRO A 109 4.61 4.95 -6.51
CA PRO A 109 5.62 5.13 -5.47
C PRO A 109 5.99 6.59 -5.22
N ASP A 110 6.08 7.42 -6.27
CA ASP A 110 6.42 8.84 -6.14
C ASP A 110 5.39 9.62 -5.30
N ALA A 111 4.12 9.19 -5.31
CA ALA A 111 3.05 9.83 -4.56
C ALA A 111 3.22 9.73 -3.04
N VAL A 112 3.96 8.73 -2.52
CA VAL A 112 4.19 8.60 -1.07
C VAL A 112 5.36 9.42 -0.56
N ALA A 113 6.20 9.98 -1.45
CA ALA A 113 7.43 10.65 -1.06
C ALA A 113 7.19 11.77 -0.02
N GLY A 114 6.13 12.56 -0.18
CA GLY A 114 5.82 13.71 0.67
C GLY A 114 5.03 13.41 1.96
N LEU A 115 4.60 12.17 2.20
CA LEU A 115 3.66 11.83 3.28
C LEU A 115 4.33 11.73 4.66
N ALA A 116 4.73 12.87 5.23
CA ALA A 116 5.57 12.93 6.43
C ALA A 116 4.97 12.24 7.69
N GLU A 117 3.65 12.15 7.80
CA GLU A 117 2.96 11.54 8.96
C GLU A 117 2.52 10.07 8.73
N LEU A 118 2.95 9.45 7.62
CA LEU A 118 2.48 8.12 7.23
C LEU A 118 2.98 7.02 8.17
N HIS A 119 2.08 6.46 8.98
CA HIS A 119 2.39 5.34 9.87
C HIS A 119 2.19 3.97 9.22
N THR A 120 1.21 3.85 8.32
CA THR A 120 0.86 2.59 7.66
C THR A 120 0.75 2.78 6.16
N LEU A 121 1.51 1.97 5.42
CA LEU A 121 1.41 1.85 3.97
C LEU A 121 0.98 0.43 3.61
N VAL A 122 -0.12 0.31 2.89
CA VAL A 122 -0.62 -0.95 2.34
C VAL A 122 -0.64 -0.84 0.83
N SER A 123 -0.05 -1.82 0.16
CA SER A 123 -0.29 -2.01 -1.26
C SER A 123 -0.31 -3.48 -1.62
N GLN A 124 -1.21 -3.80 -2.55
CA GLN A 124 -1.25 -5.13 -3.16
C GLN A 124 -0.60 -5.12 -4.55
N THR A 125 -0.35 -3.97 -5.17
CA THR A 125 0.12 -3.89 -6.56
C THR A 125 1.56 -3.38 -6.70
N LEU A 126 2.29 -3.21 -5.58
CA LEU A 126 3.73 -2.92 -5.63
C LEU A 126 4.52 -4.15 -6.06
N ASP A 127 4.69 -4.31 -7.36
CA ASP A 127 5.66 -5.26 -7.92
C ASP A 127 7.10 -4.71 -7.73
N LYS A 128 7.98 -4.82 -8.72
CA LYS A 128 9.40 -4.43 -8.60
C LYS A 128 9.65 -2.91 -8.59
N ALA A 129 8.59 -2.10 -8.53
CA ALA A 129 8.72 -0.65 -8.46
C ALA A 129 9.37 -0.24 -7.13
N LEU A 130 10.28 0.73 -7.20
CA LEU A 130 11.03 1.19 -6.04
C LEU A 130 10.28 2.33 -5.35
N LEU A 131 10.09 2.21 -4.04
CA LEU A 131 9.65 3.29 -3.18
C LEU A 131 10.69 4.41 -3.19
N PRO A 132 10.27 5.67 -3.35
CA PRO A 132 11.19 6.79 -3.32
C PRO A 132 11.71 7.01 -1.90
N PRO A 133 12.88 7.65 -1.73
CA PRO A 133 13.22 8.23 -0.44
C PRO A 133 12.25 9.37 -0.10
N GLY A 134 11.94 9.57 1.18
CA GLY A 134 11.11 10.69 1.61
C GLY A 134 10.87 10.72 3.12
N PRO A 135 10.31 11.82 3.65
CA PRO A 135 9.97 11.98 5.07
C PRO A 135 9.01 10.91 5.62
N TYR A 136 8.22 10.24 4.79
CA TYR A 136 7.32 9.17 5.26
C TYR A 136 8.08 8.05 5.98
N LEU A 137 9.35 7.80 5.63
CA LEU A 137 10.18 6.78 6.27
C LEU A 137 10.42 7.09 7.75
N ASP A 138 10.43 8.36 8.16
CA ASP A 138 10.70 8.76 9.54
C ASP A 138 9.56 8.37 10.50
N SER A 139 8.33 8.25 9.98
CA SER A 139 7.13 7.94 10.75
C SER A 139 6.58 6.53 10.48
N LEU A 140 6.98 5.87 9.40
CA LEU A 140 6.48 4.57 8.97
C LEU A 140 6.69 3.48 10.03
N ARG A 141 5.60 2.79 10.40
CA ARG A 141 5.57 1.75 11.45
C ARG A 141 5.13 0.39 10.95
N ARG A 142 4.23 0.38 9.96
CA ARG A 142 3.68 -0.82 9.36
C ARG A 142 3.69 -0.70 7.85
N VAL A 143 4.13 -1.77 7.21
CA VAL A 143 4.13 -1.92 5.76
C VAL A 143 3.50 -3.26 5.40
N VAL A 144 2.57 -3.23 4.45
CA VAL A 144 1.96 -4.42 3.86
C VAL A 144 2.23 -4.35 2.36
N LEU A 145 3.01 -5.27 1.82
CA LEU A 145 3.44 -5.25 0.41
C LEU A 145 3.43 -6.66 -0.20
N PRO A 146 3.34 -6.77 -1.53
CA PRO A 146 3.62 -8.02 -2.21
C PRO A 146 5.06 -8.44 -1.95
N MET A 147 5.30 -9.75 -1.96
CA MET A 147 6.61 -10.34 -1.72
C MET A 147 7.74 -9.70 -2.55
N GLU A 148 7.51 -9.57 -3.86
CA GLU A 148 8.49 -9.01 -4.81
C GLU A 148 8.77 -7.52 -4.52
N GLY A 149 7.73 -6.73 -4.27
CA GLY A 149 7.88 -5.33 -3.89
C GLY A 149 8.59 -5.15 -2.56
N ALA A 150 8.30 -5.98 -1.56
CA ALA A 150 9.02 -5.94 -0.30
C ALA A 150 10.52 -6.24 -0.50
N ALA A 151 10.85 -7.29 -1.25
CA ALA A 151 12.23 -7.68 -1.54
C ALA A 151 12.98 -6.60 -2.32
N ALA A 152 12.35 -5.98 -3.32
CA ALA A 152 12.94 -4.88 -4.09
C ALA A 152 13.23 -3.63 -3.21
N ASN A 153 12.44 -3.44 -2.15
CA ASN A 153 12.45 -2.21 -1.34
C ASN A 153 13.16 -2.32 0.02
N VAL A 154 13.74 -3.47 0.38
CA VAL A 154 14.45 -3.65 1.66
C VAL A 154 15.50 -2.56 1.94
N ARG A 155 16.18 -2.06 0.89
CA ARG A 155 17.18 -0.99 1.03
C ARG A 155 16.55 0.35 1.42
N VAL A 156 15.38 0.67 0.87
CA VAL A 156 14.64 1.88 1.20
C VAL A 156 14.04 1.75 2.60
N LEU A 157 13.39 0.62 2.88
CA LEU A 157 12.78 0.31 4.18
C LEU A 157 13.79 0.28 5.33
N THR A 158 15.07 0.00 5.07
CA THR A 158 16.13 0.10 6.09
C THR A 158 16.24 1.50 6.70
N ARG A 159 15.83 2.55 5.97
CA ARG A 159 15.83 3.93 6.49
C ARG A 159 14.65 4.21 7.42
N ALA A 160 13.61 3.37 7.43
CA ALA A 160 12.40 3.61 8.19
C ALA A 160 12.53 3.20 9.66
N ALA A 161 13.33 3.92 10.47
CA ALA A 161 13.76 3.49 11.80
C ALA A 161 12.65 3.05 12.79
N GLN A 162 11.39 3.48 12.57
CA GLN A 162 10.23 3.11 13.38
C GLN A 162 9.46 1.88 12.86
N LEU A 163 9.87 1.30 11.72
CA LEU A 163 9.19 0.17 11.08
C LEU A 163 9.28 -1.06 11.97
N ALA A 164 8.14 -1.44 12.54
CA ALA A 164 8.01 -2.53 13.48
C ALA A 164 7.30 -3.75 12.87
N THR A 165 6.46 -3.55 11.85
CA THR A 165 5.65 -4.60 11.24
C THR A 165 5.83 -4.60 9.73
N LEU A 166 6.23 -5.75 9.17
CA LEU A 166 6.15 -6.04 7.75
C LEU A 166 5.21 -7.22 7.53
N GLU A 167 4.25 -7.07 6.65
CA GLU A 167 3.32 -8.11 6.24
C GLU A 167 3.44 -8.31 4.73
N LEU A 168 3.59 -9.56 4.33
CA LEU A 168 3.76 -9.91 2.94
C LEU A 168 2.45 -10.46 2.39
N THR A 169 2.01 -9.94 1.26
CA THR A 169 0.81 -10.42 0.56
C THR A 169 1.19 -11.33 -0.59
N THR A 170 0.36 -12.33 -0.86
CA THR A 170 0.48 -13.20 -2.04
C THR A 170 -0.23 -12.58 -3.22
N TRP A 171 0.49 -12.42 -4.33
CA TRP A 171 -0.12 -12.63 -5.65
C TRP A 171 0.17 -14.08 -6.00
N CYS A 172 -0.89 -14.86 -6.22
CA CYS A 172 -0.93 -16.30 -6.43
C CYS A 172 0.43 -16.96 -6.72
N TRP A 173 0.87 -17.84 -5.82
CA TRP A 173 1.89 -18.83 -6.17
C TRP A 173 1.30 -19.67 -7.31
N PRO A 174 1.90 -19.74 -8.51
CA PRO A 174 1.56 -20.84 -9.40
C PRO A 174 1.98 -22.10 -8.66
N ALA A 175 1.01 -22.94 -8.28
CA ALA A 175 1.20 -24.18 -7.51
C ALA A 175 2.24 -25.12 -8.16
N ASP A 176 2.59 -24.84 -9.40
CA ASP A 176 3.37 -25.61 -10.35
C ASP A 176 4.85 -25.19 -10.40
N GLN A 177 5.24 -24.06 -9.80
CA GLN A 177 6.61 -23.52 -9.88
C GLN A 177 7.26 -23.35 -8.50
N LEU A 178 7.55 -24.48 -7.86
CA LEU A 178 8.50 -24.61 -6.74
C LEU A 178 9.95 -24.55 -7.23
N ALA A 179 10.30 -23.51 -7.99
CA ALA A 179 11.69 -23.24 -8.36
C ALA A 179 12.36 -22.41 -7.25
N LEU A 180 13.65 -22.67 -6.98
CA LEU A 180 14.47 -21.89 -6.05
C LEU A 180 14.40 -20.37 -6.34
N GLU A 181 14.18 -20.00 -7.61
CA GLU A 181 14.01 -18.62 -8.06
C GLU A 181 12.79 -17.94 -7.44
N ALA A 182 11.67 -18.65 -7.26
CA ALA A 182 10.46 -18.13 -6.63
C ALA A 182 10.63 -17.85 -5.12
N ALA A 183 11.62 -18.49 -4.48
CA ALA A 183 11.92 -18.29 -3.07
C ALA A 183 12.96 -17.19 -2.80
N GLN A 184 13.64 -16.67 -3.84
CA GLN A 184 14.66 -15.63 -3.66
C GLN A 184 14.14 -14.37 -2.95
N PRO A 185 12.96 -13.82 -3.31
CA PRO A 185 12.40 -12.67 -2.61
C PRO A 185 12.19 -12.92 -1.11
N PHE A 186 11.69 -14.11 -0.73
CA PHE A 186 11.54 -14.53 0.66
C PHE A 186 12.88 -14.51 1.40
N LEU A 187 13.90 -15.12 0.81
CA LEU A 187 15.22 -15.19 1.43
C LEU A 187 15.83 -13.79 1.62
N VAL A 188 15.64 -12.89 0.66
CA VAL A 188 16.05 -11.48 0.78
C VAL A 188 15.36 -10.79 1.95
N VAL A 189 14.03 -10.92 2.05
CA VAL A 189 13.25 -10.31 3.14
C VAL A 189 13.63 -10.90 4.50
N LEU A 190 13.76 -12.22 4.62
CA LEU A 190 14.17 -12.89 5.86
C LEU A 190 15.59 -12.47 6.31
N TRP A 191 16.53 -12.46 5.37
CA TRP A 191 17.92 -12.05 5.65
C TRP A 191 18.00 -10.60 6.12
N TRP A 192 17.20 -9.71 5.52
CA TRP A 192 17.08 -8.32 5.93
C TRP A 192 16.40 -8.20 7.30
N ALA A 193 15.27 -8.86 7.51
CA ALA A 193 14.50 -8.83 8.76
C ALA A 193 15.33 -9.26 9.97
N GLY A 194 16.16 -10.30 9.80
CA GLY A 194 17.10 -10.76 10.84
C GLY A 194 18.20 -9.74 11.19
N ARG A 195 18.47 -8.76 10.33
CA ARG A 195 19.44 -7.67 10.56
C ARG A 195 18.79 -6.34 10.88
N TYR A 196 17.46 -6.26 10.84
CA TYR A 196 16.73 -5.02 11.01
C TYR A 196 16.21 -4.88 12.45
N PRO A 197 16.91 -4.14 13.33
CA PRO A 197 16.73 -4.25 14.78
C PRO A 197 15.42 -3.66 15.30
N SER A 198 14.75 -2.80 14.52
CA SER A 198 13.44 -2.24 14.86
C SER A 198 12.28 -3.17 14.46
N LEU A 199 12.49 -4.11 13.54
CA LEU A 199 11.44 -5.06 13.17
C LEU A 199 11.09 -5.95 14.34
N ARG A 200 9.79 -6.07 14.61
CA ARG A 200 9.22 -6.92 15.65
C ARG A 200 8.33 -8.00 15.08
N GLN A 201 7.67 -7.73 13.96
CA GLN A 201 6.73 -8.67 13.35
C GLN A 201 6.98 -8.77 11.85
N LEU A 202 7.12 -9.99 11.37
CA LEU A 202 7.12 -10.36 9.96
C LEU A 202 6.01 -11.38 9.73
N ARG A 203 5.00 -11.03 8.94
CA ARG A 203 3.89 -11.92 8.59
C ARG A 203 4.10 -12.48 7.20
N LEU A 204 4.11 -13.80 7.10
CA LEU A 204 4.34 -14.55 5.87
C LEU A 204 3.03 -15.24 5.42
N PRO A 205 2.67 -15.14 4.13
CA PRO A 205 1.43 -15.71 3.60
C PRO A 205 1.63 -17.20 3.24
N LEU A 206 1.88 -18.03 4.24
CA LEU A 206 2.20 -19.46 4.08
C LEU A 206 1.01 -20.36 4.46
N ARG A 207 -0.15 -20.14 3.83
CA ARG A 207 -1.35 -20.94 4.12
C ARG A 207 -1.23 -22.36 3.58
N GLY A 208 -1.06 -23.33 4.49
CA GLY A 208 -1.26 -24.76 4.22
C GLY A 208 -0.21 -25.44 3.34
N GLU A 209 0.77 -24.72 2.81
CA GLU A 209 1.87 -25.28 2.05
C GLU A 209 2.98 -25.77 3.00
N PRO A 210 3.53 -26.98 2.79
CA PRO A 210 4.68 -27.43 3.55
C PRO A 210 5.84 -26.46 3.31
N MET A 211 6.19 -25.68 4.33
CA MET A 211 7.32 -24.78 4.26
C MET A 211 8.57 -25.60 3.93
N LEU A 212 9.21 -25.25 2.81
CA LEU A 212 10.39 -25.96 2.34
C LEU A 212 11.46 -25.90 3.43
N SER A 213 12.21 -26.99 3.63
CA SER A 213 13.20 -27.11 4.72
C SER A 213 14.20 -25.95 4.74
N TYR A 214 14.58 -25.43 3.58
CA TYR A 214 15.50 -24.30 3.49
C TYR A 214 14.88 -22.95 3.93
N LEU A 215 13.54 -22.79 3.83
CA LEU A 215 12.84 -21.61 4.36
C LEU A 215 12.74 -21.68 5.88
N LEU A 216 12.54 -22.87 6.44
CA LEU A 216 12.64 -23.11 7.90
C LEU A 216 14.02 -22.69 8.42
N ASP A 217 15.10 -23.15 7.79
CA ASP A 217 16.47 -22.78 8.15
C ASP A 217 16.68 -21.25 8.10
N ALA A 218 16.12 -20.59 7.08
CA ALA A 218 16.22 -19.14 6.91
C ALA A 218 15.42 -18.36 7.97
N VAL A 219 14.23 -18.83 8.34
CA VAL A 219 13.40 -18.29 9.43
C VAL A 219 14.14 -18.37 10.75
N GLU A 220 14.69 -19.54 11.09
CA GLU A 220 15.47 -19.74 12.30
C GLU A 220 16.72 -18.85 12.34
N ALA A 221 17.42 -18.74 11.20
CA ALA A 221 18.58 -17.87 11.09
C ALA A 221 18.21 -16.38 11.30
N ALA A 222 17.07 -15.94 10.75
CA ALA A 222 16.58 -14.57 10.93
C ALA A 222 16.22 -14.28 12.40
N GLN A 223 15.52 -15.18 13.08
CA GLN A 223 15.17 -15.03 14.50
C GLN A 223 16.40 -15.11 15.41
N ARG A 224 17.40 -15.93 15.07
CA ARG A 224 18.67 -15.96 15.80
C ARG A 224 19.43 -14.63 15.69
N ALA A 225 19.38 -14.00 14.52
CA ALA A 225 20.03 -12.70 14.28
C ALA A 225 19.24 -11.52 14.89
N ASN A 226 17.91 -11.61 14.94
CA ASN A 226 17.02 -10.66 15.61
C ASN A 226 16.08 -11.38 16.58
N PRO A 227 16.48 -11.60 17.85
CA PRO A 227 15.69 -12.34 18.84
C PRO A 227 14.34 -11.70 19.19
N ALA A 228 14.13 -10.43 18.86
CA ALA A 228 12.87 -9.73 19.06
C ALA A 228 11.89 -9.89 17.87
N LEU A 229 12.32 -10.53 16.77
CA LEU A 229 11.51 -10.76 15.59
C LEU A 229 10.57 -11.95 15.79
N GLN A 230 9.28 -11.68 15.72
CA GLN A 230 8.23 -12.68 15.62
C GLN A 230 7.91 -12.90 14.13
N ILE A 231 8.10 -14.13 13.66
CA ILE A 231 7.69 -14.54 12.32
C ILE A 231 6.36 -15.30 12.47
N ILE A 232 5.31 -14.78 11.84
CA ILE A 232 3.94 -15.31 11.91
C ILE A 232 3.59 -15.86 10.54
N THR A 233 3.07 -17.07 10.49
CA THR A 233 2.58 -17.72 9.27
C THR A 233 1.07 -17.90 9.40
N ASP A 234 0.31 -17.44 8.40
CA ASP A 234 -1.16 -17.58 8.35
C ASP A 234 -1.61 -18.98 7.87
#